data_AF-X1RAA9-F1
#
_entry.id   AF-X1RAA9-F1
#
_cell.length_a   1.000
_cell.length_b   1.000
_cell.length_c   1.000
_cell.angle_alpha   90.00
_cell.angle_beta   90.00
_cell.angle_gamma   90.00
#
_symmetry.space_group_name_H-M   'P 1'
#
loop_
_entity.id
_entity.type
_entity.pdbx_description
1 polymer ?
#
loop_
_entity_poly.entity_id
_entity_poly.type
_entity_poly.pdbx_seq_one_letter_code
_entity_poly.pdbx_strand_id
1 'polypeptide(L)'
;ITRKAFGKGVKKVGTAKQKAKTILKGIIRWPEGVRGAEDDMRAGMEPVVKVLEALTLPERFPTGDVRNIKRVEAIQQALHKLKTG
;
A
#
# COMPACT_ATOMS: atom_id res chain seq x y z
N ILE A 1 -8.85 33.28 -27.82
CA ILE A 1 -9.06 31.82 -27.59
C ILE A 1 -9.79 31.12 -28.77
N THR A 2 -10.38 31.87 -29.70
CA THR A 2 -11.27 31.45 -30.81
C THR A 2 -10.72 30.41 -31.81
N ARG A 3 -9.40 30.30 -32.00
CA ARG A 3 -8.78 29.44 -33.05
C ARG A 3 -8.73 27.94 -32.72
N LYS A 4 -9.01 27.52 -31.47
CA LYS A 4 -8.85 26.13 -30.96
C LYS A 4 -7.49 25.46 -31.29
N ALA A 5 -6.47 26.25 -31.69
CA ALA A 5 -5.19 25.74 -32.17
C ALA A 5 -4.36 25.07 -31.08
N PHE A 6 -4.51 25.54 -29.83
CA PHE A 6 -3.90 24.92 -28.66
C PHE A 6 -4.39 23.47 -28.48
N GLY A 7 -5.71 23.25 -28.47
CA GLY A 7 -6.28 21.90 -28.36
C GLY A 7 -5.89 20.97 -29.51
N LYS A 8 -5.79 21.48 -30.75
CA LYS A 8 -5.27 20.72 -31.90
C LYS A 8 -3.79 20.35 -31.74
N GLY A 9 -2.96 21.28 -31.24
CA GLY A 9 -1.55 21.03 -30.95
C GLY A 9 -1.35 20.00 -29.84
N VAL A 10 -2.13 20.09 -28.76
CA VAL A 10 -2.11 19.14 -27.64
C VAL A 10 -2.55 17.74 -28.10
N LYS A 11 -3.61 17.62 -28.91
CA LYS A 11 -4.02 16.33 -29.50
C LYS A 11 -2.94 15.75 -30.42
N LYS A 12 -2.26 16.59 -31.22
CA LYS A 12 -1.19 16.16 -32.14
C LYS A 12 0.04 15.62 -31.41
N VAL A 13 0.47 16.27 -30.32
CA VAL A 13 1.65 15.87 -29.55
C VAL A 13 1.33 14.74 -28.56
N GLY A 14 0.09 14.70 -28.06
CA GLY A 14 -0.35 13.74 -27.06
C GLY A 14 0.34 13.92 -25.70
N THR A 15 0.04 13.01 -24.76
CA THR A 15 0.59 13.05 -23.39
C THR A 15 1.71 12.04 -23.16
N ALA A 16 2.06 11.22 -24.15
CA ALA A 16 3.04 10.13 -24.00
C ALA A 16 4.41 10.62 -23.49
N LYS A 17 4.94 11.71 -24.05
CA LYS A 17 6.22 12.30 -23.63
C LYS A 17 6.17 12.87 -22.21
N GLN A 18 5.04 13.46 -21.82
CA GLN A 18 4.83 13.97 -20.47
C GLN A 18 4.73 12.82 -19.47
N LYS A 19 3.91 11.79 -19.75
CA LYS A 19 3.79 10.57 -18.93
C LYS A 19 5.14 9.88 -18.73
N ALA A 20 5.89 9.64 -19.80
CA ALA A 20 7.21 9.01 -19.73
C ALA A 20 8.18 9.81 -18.85
N LYS A 21 8.24 11.14 -19.02
CA LYS A 21 9.10 12.00 -18.19
C LYS A 21 8.67 12.04 -16.72
N THR A 22 7.37 11.99 -16.43
CA THR A 22 6.87 11.95 -15.05
C THR A 22 7.27 10.64 -14.36
N ILE A 23 7.06 9.50 -15.02
CA ILE A 23 7.38 8.17 -14.47
C ILE A 23 8.89 8.00 -14.30
N LEU A 24 9.68 8.25 -15.35
CA LEU A 24 11.13 8.01 -15.33
C LEU A 24 11.84 8.91 -14.30
N LYS A 25 11.40 10.16 -14.14
CA LYS A 25 11.94 11.04 -13.09
C LYS A 25 11.49 10.62 -11.69
N GLY A 26 10.30 10.02 -11.57
CA GLY A 26 9.77 9.50 -10.32
C GLY A 26 10.60 8.33 -9.79
N ILE A 27 10.92 7.36 -10.66
CA ILE A 27 11.66 6.14 -10.29
C ILE A 27 12.96 6.45 -9.53
N ILE A 28 13.74 7.44 -9.98
CA ILE A 28 15.00 7.82 -9.31
C ILE A 28 14.74 8.46 -7.93
N ARG A 29 13.60 9.11 -7.74
CA ARG A 29 13.23 9.83 -6.51
C ARG A 29 12.51 8.96 -5.49
N TRP A 30 11.90 7.85 -5.92
CA TRP A 30 11.16 6.96 -5.04
C TRP A 30 12.01 6.40 -3.89
N PRO A 31 13.26 5.95 -4.09
CA PRO A 31 14.07 5.41 -2.99
C PRO A 31 14.27 6.41 -1.84
N GLU A 32 14.51 7.69 -2.14
CA GLU A 32 14.66 8.72 -1.10
C GLU A 32 13.34 8.99 -0.38
N GLY A 33 12.23 9.03 -1.12
CA GLY A 33 10.90 9.16 -0.51
C GLY A 33 10.55 7.98 0.39
N VAL A 34 10.88 6.75 -0.04
CA VAL A 34 10.68 5.52 0.74
C VAL A 34 11.53 5.55 2.01
N ARG A 35 12.81 5.92 1.92
CA ARG A 35 13.69 6.08 3.09
C ARG A 35 13.17 7.13 4.07
N GLY A 36 12.75 8.29 3.56
CA GLY A 36 12.22 9.38 4.39
C GLY A 36 10.93 9.02 5.12
N ALA A 37 10.12 8.12 4.55
CA ALA A 37 8.86 7.65 5.15
C ALA A 37 9.01 6.38 6.01
N GLU A 38 10.22 5.84 6.16
CA GLU A 38 10.45 4.59 6.89
C GLU A 38 9.99 4.69 8.34
N ASP A 39 10.34 5.78 9.03
CA ASP A 39 9.98 5.96 10.44
C ASP A 39 8.49 6.23 10.63
N ASP A 40 7.85 6.98 9.72
CA ASP A 40 6.40 7.20 9.73
C ASP A 40 5.65 5.88 9.53
N MET A 41 6.11 5.04 8.59
CA MET A 41 5.55 3.71 8.36
C MET A 41 5.76 2.82 9.59
N ARG A 42 6.95 2.83 10.19
CA ARG A 42 7.28 2.07 11.40
C ARG A 42 6.35 2.46 12.55
N ALA A 43 6.20 3.76 12.82
CA ALA A 43 5.33 4.28 13.86
C ALA A 43 3.85 3.94 13.62
N GLY A 44 3.38 4.07 12.37
CA GLY A 44 2.01 3.73 12.00
C GLY A 44 1.69 2.24 12.13
N MET A 45 2.67 1.37 11.88
CA MET A 45 2.51 -0.08 11.94
C MET A 45 2.84 -0.68 13.31
N GLU A 46 3.59 0.02 14.16
CA GLU A 46 3.96 -0.42 15.51
C GLU A 46 2.80 -0.99 16.34
N PRO A 47 1.61 -0.35 16.44
CA PRO A 47 0.50 -0.91 17.22
C PRO A 47 -0.02 -2.24 16.63
N VAL A 48 -0.04 -2.36 15.30
CA VAL A 48 -0.46 -3.59 14.61
C VAL A 48 0.54 -4.72 14.89
N VAL A 49 1.84 -4.42 14.78
CA VAL A 49 2.91 -5.40 15.03
C VAL A 49 2.85 -5.90 16.47
N LYS A 50 2.74 -4.99 17.46
CA LYS A 50 2.63 -5.37 18.87
C LYS A 50 1.47 -6.32 19.16
N VAL A 51 0.30 -6.09 18.56
CA VAL A 51 -0.86 -6.98 18.72
C VAL A 51 -0.60 -8.36 18.13
N LEU A 52 0.01 -8.42 16.95
CA LEU A 52 0.32 -9.68 16.28
C LEU A 52 1.42 -10.47 17.00
N GLU A 53 2.43 -9.80 17.55
CA GLU A 53 3.50 -10.42 18.34
C GLU A 53 2.99 -11.02 19.65
N ALA A 54 2.02 -10.37 20.29
CA ALA A 54 1.39 -10.89 21.50
C ALA A 54 0.35 -11.99 21.23
N LEU A 55 -0.08 -12.17 19.98
CA LEU A 55 -1.16 -13.08 19.64
C LEU A 55 -0.70 -14.54 19.64
N THR A 56 -1.28 -15.33 20.54
CA THR A 56 -1.12 -16.79 20.50
C THR A 56 -2.10 -17.39 19.50
N LEU A 57 -1.58 -18.00 18.44
CA LEU A 57 -2.41 -18.58 17.39
C LEU A 57 -2.85 -20.02 17.72
N PRO A 58 -4.07 -20.42 17.33
CA PRO A 58 -4.52 -21.82 17.43
C PRO A 58 -3.61 -22.79 16.69
N GLU A 59 -3.66 -24.08 17.04
CA GLU A 59 -2.88 -25.14 16.40
C GLU A 59 -2.98 -25.10 14.86
N ARG A 60 -1.85 -25.32 14.19
CA ARG A 60 -1.77 -25.36 12.73
C ARG A 60 -1.99 -26.78 12.25
N PHE A 61 -2.96 -26.96 11.36
CA PHE A 61 -3.31 -28.22 10.72
C PHE A 61 -2.70 -28.30 9.30
N PRO A 62 -2.74 -29.47 8.64
CA PRO A 62 -2.25 -29.62 7.26
C PRO A 62 -2.80 -28.56 6.30
N THR A 63 -2.02 -28.21 5.28
CA THR A 63 -2.40 -27.21 4.29
C THR A 63 -3.74 -27.56 3.64
N GLY A 64 -4.68 -26.62 3.62
CA GLY A 64 -6.03 -26.82 3.08
C GLY A 64 -7.07 -27.31 4.09
N ASP A 65 -6.68 -27.69 5.32
CA ASP A 65 -7.63 -28.04 6.37
C ASP A 65 -8.46 -26.81 6.79
N VAL A 66 -9.79 -26.94 6.78
CA VAL A 66 -10.75 -25.87 7.12
C VAL A 66 -10.49 -25.31 8.53
N ARG A 67 -9.98 -26.11 9.46
CA ARG A 67 -9.68 -25.66 10.84
C ARG A 67 -8.63 -24.56 10.88
N ASN A 68 -7.76 -24.44 9.86
CA ASN A 68 -6.80 -23.35 9.77
C ASN A 68 -7.45 -21.96 9.64
N ILE A 69 -8.71 -21.88 9.20
CA ILE A 69 -9.46 -20.61 9.15
C ILE A 69 -9.62 -20.00 10.54
N LYS A 70 -9.66 -20.82 11.61
CA LYS A 70 -9.70 -20.33 13.00
C LYS A 70 -8.49 -19.46 13.35
N ARG A 71 -7.34 -19.68 12.71
CA ARG A 71 -6.15 -18.82 12.90
C ARG A 71 -6.35 -17.45 12.28
N VAL A 72 -7.00 -17.39 11.11
CA VAL A 72 -7.36 -16.12 10.44
C VAL A 72 -8.40 -15.37 11.25
N GLU A 73 -9.40 -16.09 11.79
CA GLU A 73 -10.42 -15.52 12.66
C GLU A 73 -9.81 -14.88 13.91
N ALA A 74 -8.87 -15.55 14.58
CA ALA A 74 -8.18 -15.02 15.76
C ALA A 74 -7.41 -13.71 15.44
N ILE A 75 -6.70 -13.67 14.31
CA ILE A 75 -6.00 -12.46 13.84
C ILE A 75 -6.99 -11.32 13.57
N GLN A 76 -8.07 -11.61 12.85
CA GLN A 76 -9.08 -10.62 12.50
C GLN A 76 -9.73 -10.02 13.75
N GLN A 77 -10.11 -10.86 14.73
CA GLN A 77 -10.69 -10.39 15.98
C GLN A 77 -9.71 -9.51 16.76
N ALA A 78 -8.42 -9.88 16.82
CA ALA A 78 -7.40 -9.09 17.51
C ALA A 78 -7.19 -7.71 16.87
N LEU A 79 -7.08 -7.65 15.54
CA LEU A 79 -6.91 -6.39 14.81
C LEU A 79 -8.19 -5.54 14.80
N HIS A 80 -9.36 -6.17 14.78
CA HIS A 80 -10.63 -5.45 14.90
C HIS A 80 -10.75 -4.76 16.26
N LYS A 81 -10.40 -5.45 17.36
CA LYS A 81 -10.36 -4.87 18.70
C LYS A 81 -9.39 -3.70 18.81
N LEU A 82 -8.21 -3.79 18.19
CA LEU A 82 -7.25 -2.67 18.12
C LEU A 82 -7.83 -1.43 17.43
N LYS A 83 -8.69 -1.62 16.43
CA LYS A 83 -9.29 -0.52 15.67
C LYS A 83 -10.47 0.14 16.40
N THR A 84 -11.23 -0.63 17.17
CA THR A 84 -12.50 -0.19 17.78
C THR A 84 -12.42 0.16 19.26
N GLY A 85 -11.41 -0.33 19.98
CA GLY A 85 -11.10 0.07 21.35
C GLY A 85 -10.27 1.35 21.40
#